data_AF-A0A934DQ66-F1
#
_entry.id   AF-A0A934DQ66-F1
#
_cell.length_a   1.000
_cell.length_b   1.000
_cell.length_c   1.000
_cell.angle_alpha   90.00
_cell.angle_beta   90.00
_cell.angle_gamma   90.00
#
_symmetry.space_group_name_H-M   'P 1'
#
loop_
_entity.id
_entity.type
_entity.pdbx_description
1 polymer ?
#
loop_
_entity_poly.entity_id
_entity_poly.type
_entity_poly.pdbx_seq_one_letter_code
_entity_poly.pdbx_strand_id
1 'polypeptide(L)'
;MKLVHGLELLLLACVASACGMAPPPQSAHAQPASPYGNAKSAEAADQAPGHVAGAYPTAAPNAGMPSSEMPSPTQRSYAQAPPPYPGGASLGGAESKRARDLIEDFAVAEAAMLNAGSDCSNACRALRSMQRATARLCSIAANDEERDRCRAAQERVRAARERVRSSCGQCAGGPSLDPNAPIDEP
;
A
#
# COMPACT_ATOMS: atom_id res chain seq x y z
N MET A 1 -21.34 21.97 37.41
CA MET A 1 -20.23 22.48 36.57
C MET A 1 -19.04 22.82 37.45
N LYS A 2 -18.06 21.92 37.61
CA LYS A 2 -16.70 22.11 38.20
C LYS A 2 -16.08 20.73 38.46
N LEU A 3 -15.73 19.98 37.40
CA LEU A 3 -15.08 18.66 37.54
C LEU A 3 -14.27 18.28 36.27
N VAL A 4 -13.65 19.26 35.58
CA VAL A 4 -12.94 19.01 34.30
C VAL A 4 -11.46 19.45 34.33
N HIS A 5 -10.94 19.95 35.45
CA HIS A 5 -9.55 20.47 35.53
C HIS A 5 -8.56 19.51 36.20
N GLY A 6 -8.95 18.27 36.55
CA GLY A 6 -8.11 17.33 37.29
C GLY A 6 -7.31 16.33 36.46
N LEU A 7 -7.59 16.18 35.15
CA LEU A 7 -7.03 15.10 34.34
C LEU A 7 -5.77 15.50 33.52
N GLU A 8 -5.51 16.79 33.38
CA GLU A 8 -4.38 17.31 32.56
C GLU A 8 -3.02 17.25 33.28
N LEU A 9 -3.00 17.12 34.61
CA LEU A 9 -1.75 17.14 35.39
C LEU A 9 -1.10 15.77 35.60
N LEU A 10 -1.78 14.67 35.25
CA LEU A 10 -1.25 13.31 35.45
C LEU A 10 -0.57 12.74 34.19
N LEU A 11 -0.70 13.39 33.04
CA LEU A 11 -0.12 12.95 31.76
C LEU A 11 1.31 13.47 31.51
N LEU A 12 1.82 14.40 32.33
CA LEU A 12 3.14 15.02 32.11
C LEU A 12 4.30 14.41 32.92
N ALA A 13 4.07 13.37 33.73
CA ALA A 13 5.07 12.84 34.67
C ALA A 13 5.69 11.46 34.29
N CYS A 14 5.45 10.94 33.08
CA CYS A 14 5.99 9.65 32.63
C CYS A 14 7.06 9.74 31.51
N VAL A 15 7.89 10.80 31.49
CA VAL A 15 8.99 10.93 30.50
C VAL A 15 10.39 10.70 31.13
N ALA A 16 10.48 10.25 32.38
CA ALA A 16 11.76 10.09 33.06
C ALA A 16 11.89 8.77 33.84
N SER A 17 11.68 7.62 33.19
CA SER A 17 12.23 6.32 33.64
C SER A 17 11.97 5.22 32.63
N ALA A 18 12.96 4.90 31.81
CA ALA A 18 13.39 3.54 31.43
C ALA A 18 14.29 3.58 30.19
N CYS A 19 15.53 4.05 30.35
CA CYS A 19 16.63 3.44 29.61
C CYS A 19 16.85 2.04 30.20
N GLY A 20 16.13 1.05 29.68
CA GLY A 20 16.33 -0.36 30.00
C GLY A 20 16.34 -1.15 28.71
N MET A 21 17.49 -1.71 28.37
CA MET A 21 17.72 -2.57 27.21
C MET A 21 16.54 -3.54 26.97
N ALA A 22 15.79 -3.32 25.89
CA ALA A 22 14.95 -4.36 25.31
C ALA A 22 15.84 -5.26 24.43
N PRO A 23 15.90 -6.58 24.67
CA PRO A 23 16.58 -7.50 23.77
C PRO A 23 15.88 -7.51 22.39
N PRO A 24 16.62 -7.77 21.29
CA PRO A 24 16.01 -7.90 19.98
C PRO A 24 14.97 -9.04 19.99
N PRO A 25 13.82 -8.91 19.32
CA PRO A 25 12.92 -10.03 19.13
C PRO A 25 13.67 -11.12 18.35
N GLN A 26 13.88 -12.26 19.01
CA GLN A 26 14.29 -13.47 18.31
C GLN A 26 13.12 -13.89 17.42
N SER A 27 13.23 -13.59 16.13
CA SER A 27 12.37 -14.09 15.07
C SER A 27 12.55 -15.60 14.93
N ALA A 28 11.99 -16.37 15.86
CA ALA A 28 11.81 -17.81 15.76
C ALA A 28 10.36 -18.12 15.36
N HIS A 29 9.93 -17.56 14.23
CA HIS A 29 8.81 -18.11 13.48
C HIS A 29 9.38 -18.72 12.21
N ALA A 30 9.45 -20.05 12.24
CA ALA A 30 9.58 -20.88 11.06
C ALA A 30 8.55 -20.41 10.03
N GLN A 31 9.04 -19.85 8.94
CA GLN A 31 8.24 -19.64 7.74
C GLN A 31 7.78 -21.02 7.26
N PRO A 32 6.47 -21.29 7.10
CA PRO A 32 6.07 -22.41 6.25
C PRO A 32 6.56 -22.08 4.84
N ALA A 33 7.48 -22.92 4.35
CA ALA A 33 7.91 -22.91 2.95
C ALA A 33 6.65 -22.91 2.07
N SER A 34 6.38 -21.79 1.41
CA SER A 34 5.38 -21.72 0.35
C SER A 34 5.98 -22.41 -0.89
N PRO A 35 5.39 -23.52 -1.38
CA PRO A 35 5.83 -24.16 -2.59
C PRO A 35 5.20 -23.43 -3.78
N TYR A 36 5.72 -22.26 -4.12
CA TYR A 36 5.52 -21.68 -5.45
C TYR A 36 6.89 -21.36 -6.03
N GLY A 37 7.48 -22.42 -6.58
CA GLY A 37 8.58 -22.32 -7.52
C GLY A 37 8.10 -21.61 -8.78
N ASN A 38 8.86 -20.61 -9.20
CA ASN A 38 9.59 -20.65 -10.47
C ASN A 38 10.53 -19.46 -10.53
N ALA A 39 11.71 -19.67 -9.95
CA ALA A 39 12.89 -18.90 -10.29
C ALA A 39 13.26 -19.25 -11.73
N LYS A 40 13.22 -18.26 -12.62
CA LYS A 40 14.05 -18.24 -13.82
C LYS A 40 15.07 -17.14 -13.65
N SER A 41 16.19 -17.52 -13.05
CA SER A 41 17.42 -16.74 -13.04
C SER A 41 18.00 -16.69 -14.45
N ALA A 42 18.34 -15.48 -14.87
CA ALA A 42 19.38 -15.14 -15.84
C ALA A 42 19.46 -13.61 -15.79
N GLU A 43 20.59 -12.92 -15.76
CA GLU A 43 22.00 -13.27 -15.68
C GLU A 43 22.68 -11.92 -15.35
N ALA A 44 23.79 -11.95 -14.62
CA ALA A 44 24.55 -10.76 -14.31
C ALA A 44 25.28 -10.24 -15.56
N ALA A 45 25.25 -8.92 -15.79
CA ALA A 45 26.21 -8.25 -16.64
C ALA A 45 26.58 -6.87 -16.05
N ASP A 46 27.77 -6.87 -15.48
CA ASP A 46 28.75 -5.80 -15.40
C ASP A 46 28.67 -4.79 -16.57
N GLN A 47 28.48 -3.50 -16.27
CA GLN A 47 29.27 -2.40 -16.88
C GLN A 47 28.99 -1.04 -16.24
N ALA A 48 30.10 -0.34 -15.97
CA ALA A 48 30.24 0.97 -15.36
C ALA A 48 30.01 2.14 -16.37
N PRO A 49 30.18 3.43 -15.98
CA PRO A 49 29.41 4.58 -16.49
C PRO A 49 30.01 5.30 -17.71
N GLY A 50 29.15 6.01 -18.46
CA GLY A 50 29.56 6.99 -19.47
C GLY A 50 28.42 7.91 -19.92
N HIS A 51 28.60 9.22 -19.73
CA HIS A 51 27.79 10.30 -20.29
C HIS A 51 27.73 10.24 -21.82
N VAL A 52 26.58 10.54 -22.45
CA VAL A 52 26.50 11.42 -23.63
C VAL A 52 25.08 11.96 -23.83
N ALA A 53 25.01 13.25 -24.16
CA ALA A 53 23.83 13.94 -24.64
C ALA A 53 23.66 13.73 -26.16
N GLY A 54 22.40 13.66 -26.61
CA GLY A 54 21.99 14.03 -27.97
C GLY A 54 21.89 12.90 -29.02
N ALA A 55 20.91 13.10 -29.91
CA ALA A 55 20.64 12.46 -31.21
C ALA A 55 19.64 11.28 -31.24
N TYR A 56 18.50 11.54 -31.88
CA TYR A 56 17.59 10.55 -32.50
C TYR A 56 18.30 9.82 -33.64
N PRO A 57 18.11 8.50 -33.80
CA PRO A 57 17.67 7.97 -35.11
C PRO A 57 16.68 6.77 -34.97
N THR A 58 15.63 6.70 -35.79
CA THR A 58 15.51 5.93 -37.05
C THR A 58 15.19 4.44 -36.85
N ALA A 59 14.06 4.04 -37.45
CA ALA A 59 13.53 2.69 -37.51
C ALA A 59 14.42 1.69 -38.26
N ALA A 60 14.47 0.43 -37.78
CA ALA A 60 14.72 -0.80 -38.53
C ALA A 60 14.40 -2.04 -37.64
N PRO A 61 14.45 -3.30 -38.13
CA PRO A 61 13.32 -4.07 -38.62
C PRO A 61 12.95 -5.27 -37.74
N ASN A 62 11.68 -5.71 -37.86
CA ASN A 62 11.19 -6.97 -37.30
C ASN A 62 11.97 -8.17 -37.86
N ALA A 63 12.58 -8.97 -36.99
CA ALA A 63 13.02 -10.33 -37.30
C ALA A 63 12.89 -11.24 -36.07
N GLY A 64 11.81 -12.02 -36.05
CA GLY A 64 11.74 -13.37 -35.48
C GLY A 64 11.88 -13.51 -33.96
N MET A 65 10.81 -13.23 -33.22
CA MET A 65 10.63 -13.83 -31.90
C MET A 65 9.88 -15.16 -32.01
N PRO A 66 10.26 -16.20 -31.24
CA PRO A 66 9.47 -17.43 -31.14
C PRO A 66 8.09 -17.08 -30.60
N SER A 67 7.04 -17.53 -31.30
CA SER A 67 5.65 -17.49 -30.85
C SER A 67 5.52 -18.21 -29.51
N SER A 68 5.77 -17.49 -28.43
CA SER A 68 5.23 -17.82 -27.12
C SER A 68 3.75 -17.50 -27.23
N GLU A 69 2.98 -18.54 -27.50
CA GLU A 69 1.53 -18.59 -27.47
C GLU A 69 1.05 -17.84 -26.23
N MET A 70 0.66 -16.57 -26.40
CA MET A 70 -0.02 -15.82 -25.37
C MET A 70 -1.29 -16.62 -25.07
N PRO A 71 -1.49 -17.15 -23.85
CA PRO A 71 -2.79 -17.69 -23.50
C PRO A 71 -3.78 -16.56 -23.74
N SER A 72 -4.65 -16.75 -24.73
CA SER A 72 -5.71 -15.80 -25.04
C SER A 72 -6.37 -15.43 -23.72
N PRO A 73 -6.53 -14.13 -23.41
CA PRO A 73 -7.33 -13.73 -22.26
C PRO A 73 -8.69 -14.37 -22.50
N THR A 74 -8.99 -15.41 -21.74
CA THR A 74 -10.28 -16.09 -21.81
C THR A 74 -11.28 -14.99 -21.56
N GLN A 75 -11.97 -14.57 -22.62
CA GLN A 75 -13.03 -13.57 -22.54
C GLN A 75 -14.00 -14.12 -21.50
N ARG A 76 -13.94 -13.57 -20.28
CA ARG A 76 -14.94 -13.84 -19.27
C ARG A 76 -16.23 -13.33 -19.87
N SER A 77 -17.04 -14.28 -20.33
CA SER A 77 -18.38 -14.09 -20.85
C SER A 77 -19.08 -13.06 -19.98
N TYR A 78 -19.34 -11.90 -20.55
CA TYR A 78 -20.00 -10.81 -19.85
C TYR A 78 -21.48 -11.18 -19.66
N ALA A 79 -21.91 -11.09 -18.40
CA ALA A 79 -23.26 -10.81 -17.95
C ALA A 79 -24.36 -11.87 -18.22
N GLN A 80 -24.45 -12.83 -17.31
CA GLN A 80 -25.77 -13.31 -16.90
C GLN A 80 -26.33 -12.26 -15.92
N ALA A 81 -27.46 -11.64 -16.28
CA ALA A 81 -28.10 -10.63 -15.44
C ALA A 81 -28.43 -11.24 -14.07
N PRO A 82 -28.04 -10.60 -12.95
CA PRO A 82 -28.36 -11.11 -11.63
C PRO A 82 -29.89 -11.19 -11.46
N PRO A 83 -30.42 -12.28 -10.88
CA PRO A 83 -31.86 -12.38 -10.64
C PRO A 83 -32.31 -11.20 -9.77
N PRO A 84 -33.52 -10.64 -10.00
CA PRO A 84 -34.07 -9.61 -9.15
C PRO A 84 -34.31 -10.22 -7.76
N TYR A 85 -33.47 -9.86 -6.78
CA TYR A 85 -33.65 -10.29 -5.40
C TYR A 85 -34.84 -9.54 -4.78
N PRO A 86 -35.93 -10.22 -4.40
CA PRO A 86 -37.00 -9.62 -3.63
C PRO A 86 -36.70 -9.78 -2.14
N GLY A 87 -36.55 -8.66 -1.43
CA GLY A 87 -36.57 -8.66 0.04
C GLY A 87 -35.53 -7.72 0.63
N GLY A 88 -36.00 -6.73 1.38
CA GLY A 88 -35.24 -5.61 1.93
C GLY A 88 -33.93 -6.03 2.61
N ALA A 89 -32.82 -5.70 1.96
CA ALA A 89 -31.51 -5.76 2.57
C ALA A 89 -31.42 -4.64 3.62
N SER A 90 -31.21 -5.04 4.86
CA SER A 90 -30.80 -4.15 5.94
C SER A 90 -29.60 -3.32 5.48
N LEU A 91 -29.80 -2.01 5.32
CA LEU A 91 -28.82 -1.08 4.73
C LEU A 91 -27.47 -1.12 5.46
N GLY A 92 -27.44 -1.49 6.74
CA GLY A 92 -26.21 -1.59 7.53
C GLY A 92 -25.26 -2.73 7.12
N GLY A 93 -25.73 -3.76 6.41
CA GLY A 93 -24.86 -4.89 6.00
C GLY A 93 -23.94 -4.55 4.81
N ALA A 94 -24.43 -3.74 3.88
CA ALA A 94 -23.70 -3.39 2.66
C ALA A 94 -22.51 -2.46 2.95
N GLU A 95 -22.70 -1.50 3.85
CA GLU A 95 -21.64 -0.57 4.28
C GLU A 95 -20.52 -1.29 5.03
N SER A 96 -20.89 -2.19 5.95
CA SER A 96 -19.91 -3.00 6.68
C SER A 96 -19.07 -3.88 5.76
N LYS A 97 -19.68 -4.48 4.72
CA LYS A 97 -18.95 -5.24 3.71
C LYS A 97 -17.97 -4.36 2.94
N ARG A 98 -18.42 -3.19 2.50
CA ARG A 98 -17.57 -2.23 1.76
C ARG A 98 -16.38 -1.75 2.59
N ALA A 99 -16.57 -1.51 3.88
CA ALA A 99 -15.48 -1.16 4.79
C ALA A 99 -14.45 -2.29 4.92
N ARG A 100 -14.89 -3.55 4.97
CA ARG A 100 -13.99 -4.71 4.99
C ARG A 100 -13.18 -4.84 3.70
N ASP A 101 -13.84 -4.68 2.55
CA ASP A 101 -13.17 -4.74 1.24
C ASP A 101 -12.06 -3.66 1.14
N LEU A 102 -12.32 -2.44 1.64
CA LEU A 102 -11.32 -1.36 1.66
C LEU A 102 -10.15 -1.64 2.62
N ILE A 103 -10.39 -2.32 3.74
CA ILE A 103 -9.34 -2.75 4.67
C ILE A 103 -8.47 -3.83 4.02
N GLU A 104 -9.07 -4.75 3.28
CA GLU A 104 -8.34 -5.78 2.53
C GLU A 104 -7.49 -5.17 1.42
N ASP A 105 -8.06 -4.25 0.62
CA ASP A 105 -7.32 -3.48 -0.38
C ASP A 105 -6.13 -2.72 0.23
N PHE A 106 -6.33 -2.12 1.42
CA PHE A 106 -5.27 -1.45 2.16
C PHE A 106 -4.16 -2.42 2.59
N ALA A 107 -4.53 -3.57 3.13
CA ALA A 107 -3.58 -4.60 3.59
C ALA A 107 -2.76 -5.18 2.42
N VAL A 108 -3.39 -5.39 1.26
CA VAL A 108 -2.70 -5.82 0.03
C VAL A 108 -1.70 -4.77 -0.43
N ALA A 109 -2.07 -3.48 -0.41
CA ALA A 109 -1.16 -2.40 -0.76
C ALA A 109 0.00 -2.26 0.23
N GLU A 110 -0.25 -2.45 1.53
CA GLU A 110 0.78 -2.45 2.58
C GLU A 110 1.79 -3.59 2.36
N ALA A 111 1.30 -4.82 2.10
CA ALA A 111 2.15 -5.96 1.79
C ALA A 111 2.97 -5.75 0.51
N ALA A 112 2.37 -5.19 -0.55
CA ALA A 112 3.07 -4.85 -1.78
C ALA A 112 4.19 -3.82 -1.54
N MET A 113 3.97 -2.84 -0.66
CA MET A 113 5.01 -1.87 -0.29
C MET A 113 6.16 -2.52 0.47
N LEU A 114 5.85 -3.38 1.45
CA LEU A 114 6.88 -4.10 2.22
C LEU A 114 7.71 -5.04 1.33
N ASN A 115 7.07 -5.69 0.35
CA ASN A 115 7.74 -6.59 -0.59
C ASN A 115 8.52 -5.86 -1.70
N ALA A 116 8.26 -4.58 -1.93
CA ALA A 116 8.95 -3.81 -2.97
C ALA A 116 10.46 -3.67 -2.69
N GLY A 117 10.91 -3.80 -1.43
CA GLY A 117 12.33 -3.74 -1.08
C GLY A 117 13.00 -2.46 -1.58
N SER A 118 13.91 -2.58 -2.55
CA SER A 118 14.61 -1.47 -3.20
C SER A 118 13.94 -0.94 -4.49
N ASP A 119 12.84 -1.54 -4.94
CA ASP A 119 12.13 -1.13 -6.16
C ASP A 119 11.24 0.09 -5.92
N CYS A 120 11.85 1.27 -6.00
CA CYS A 120 11.20 2.54 -5.72
C CYS A 120 9.94 2.80 -6.54
N SER A 121 9.90 2.41 -7.81
CA SER A 121 8.70 2.54 -8.65
C SER A 121 7.52 1.72 -8.11
N ASN A 122 7.77 0.50 -7.64
CA ASN A 122 6.75 -0.36 -7.05
C ASN A 122 6.31 0.16 -5.68
N ALA A 123 7.27 0.60 -4.86
CA ALA A 123 6.99 1.18 -3.55
C ALA A 123 6.12 2.46 -3.67
N CYS A 124 6.45 3.36 -4.61
CA CYS A 124 5.66 4.55 -4.89
C CYS A 124 4.25 4.25 -5.41
N ARG A 125 4.10 3.21 -6.25
CA ARG A 125 2.78 2.77 -6.74
C ARG A 125 1.93 2.17 -5.63
N ALA A 126 2.53 1.35 -4.77
CA ALA A 126 1.88 0.76 -3.61
C ALA A 126 1.44 1.84 -2.62
N LEU A 127 2.30 2.82 -2.33
CA LEU A 127 1.98 3.97 -1.49
C LEU A 127 0.79 4.76 -2.02
N ARG A 128 0.71 4.99 -3.34
CA ARG A 128 -0.44 5.64 -3.98
C ARG A 128 -1.73 4.83 -3.81
N SER A 129 -1.63 3.50 -3.87
CA SER A 129 -2.76 2.61 -3.63
C SER A 129 -3.25 2.71 -2.17
N MET A 130 -2.32 2.71 -1.20
CA MET A 130 -2.64 2.90 0.21
C MET A 130 -3.37 4.23 0.44
N GLN A 131 -2.86 5.35 -0.11
CA GLN A 131 -3.51 6.66 0.03
C GLN A 131 -4.94 6.68 -0.50
N ARG A 132 -5.19 6.09 -1.67
CA ARG A 132 -6.54 6.01 -2.25
C ARG A 132 -7.48 5.14 -1.42
N ALA A 133 -7.00 4.00 -0.91
CA ALA A 133 -7.77 3.13 -0.03
C ALA A 133 -8.11 3.84 1.28
N THR A 134 -7.14 4.54 1.89
CA THR A 134 -7.35 5.34 3.10
C THR A 134 -8.34 6.48 2.86
N ALA A 135 -8.23 7.23 1.77
CA ALA A 135 -9.19 8.29 1.44
C ALA A 135 -10.62 7.76 1.34
N ARG A 136 -10.82 6.61 0.67
CA ARG A 136 -12.12 5.94 0.58
C ARG A 136 -12.61 5.46 1.94
N LEU A 137 -11.74 4.84 2.74
CA LEU A 137 -12.09 4.34 4.06
C LEU A 137 -12.51 5.48 5.00
N CYS A 138 -11.82 6.61 4.93
CA CYS A 138 -12.17 7.82 5.69
C CYS A 138 -13.45 8.49 5.17
N SER A 139 -13.74 8.43 3.87
CA SER A 139 -14.97 9.00 3.30
C SER A 139 -16.25 8.29 3.74
N ILE A 140 -16.15 7.01 4.11
CA ILE A 140 -17.30 6.21 4.59
C ILE A 140 -17.36 6.09 6.12
N ALA A 141 -16.42 6.70 6.85
CA ALA A 141 -16.35 6.56 8.29
C ALA A 141 -17.43 7.41 8.98
N ALA A 142 -18.54 6.77 9.34
CA ALA A 142 -19.71 7.41 9.95
C ALA A 142 -19.74 7.24 11.47
N ASN A 143 -19.28 6.09 11.98
CA ASN A 143 -19.24 5.81 13.42
C ASN A 143 -17.83 5.96 14.01
N ASP A 144 -17.73 6.05 15.34
CA ASP A 144 -16.45 6.26 16.02
C ASP A 144 -15.43 5.14 15.74
N GLU A 145 -15.89 3.90 15.63
CA GLU A 145 -15.04 2.75 15.31
C GLU A 145 -14.41 2.89 13.92
N GLU A 146 -15.19 3.27 12.90
CA GLU A 146 -14.68 3.53 11.55
C GLU A 146 -13.74 4.74 11.51
N ARG A 147 -14.01 5.77 12.31
CA ARG A 147 -13.14 6.94 12.44
C ARG A 147 -11.79 6.56 13.04
N ASP A 148 -11.77 5.68 14.03
CA ASP A 148 -10.53 5.15 14.60
C ASP A 148 -9.76 4.29 13.60
N ARG A 149 -10.45 3.46 12.80
CA ARG A 149 -9.82 2.72 11.69
C ARG A 149 -9.25 3.66 10.62
N CYS A 150 -9.96 4.74 10.29
CA CYS A 150 -9.47 5.79 9.40
C CYS A 150 -8.18 6.44 9.95
N ARG A 151 -8.15 6.83 11.23
CA ARG A 151 -6.94 7.39 11.88
C ARG A 151 -5.77 6.41 11.82
N ALA A 152 -5.99 5.15 12.18
CA ALA A 152 -4.96 4.12 12.11
C ALA A 152 -4.41 3.91 10.68
N ALA A 153 -5.29 3.92 9.67
CA ALA A 153 -4.87 3.84 8.28
C ALA A 153 -4.05 5.07 7.84
N GLN A 154 -4.44 6.27 8.27
CA GLN A 154 -3.68 7.51 8.00
C GLN A 154 -2.28 7.47 8.63
N GLU A 155 -2.15 6.99 9.87
CA GLU A 155 -0.84 6.83 10.53
C GLU A 155 0.06 5.86 9.77
N ARG A 156 -0.50 4.74 9.29
CA ARG A 156 0.24 3.78 8.45
C ARG A 156 0.67 4.37 7.13
N VAL A 157 -0.17 5.17 6.46
CA VAL A 157 0.22 5.92 5.24
C VAL A 157 1.35 6.90 5.54
N ARG A 158 1.31 7.61 6.67
CA ARG A 158 2.38 8.53 7.07
C ARG A 158 3.70 7.79 7.28
N ALA A 159 3.67 6.65 7.99
CA ALA A 159 4.84 5.80 8.16
C ALA A 159 5.36 5.25 6.82
N ALA A 160 4.45 4.89 5.91
CA ALA A 160 4.79 4.41 4.57
C ALA A 160 5.47 5.49 3.71
N ARG A 161 4.99 6.75 3.78
CA ARG A 161 5.63 7.90 3.11
C ARG A 161 7.05 8.10 3.63
N GLU A 162 7.26 8.02 4.94
CA GLU A 162 8.59 8.20 5.53
C GLU A 162 9.56 7.12 5.07
N ARG A 163 9.12 5.85 5.03
CA ARG A 163 9.92 4.75 4.49
C ARG A 163 10.30 4.98 3.04
N VAL A 164 9.32 5.29 2.18
CA VAL A 164 9.59 5.55 0.76
C VAL A 164 10.50 6.76 0.58
N ARG A 165 10.34 7.82 1.37
CA ARG A 165 11.26 8.97 1.35
C ARG A 165 12.68 8.56 1.74
N SER A 166 12.83 7.80 2.82
CA SER A 166 14.14 7.35 3.29
C SER A 166 14.84 6.41 2.31
N SER A 167 14.10 5.55 1.61
CA SER A 167 14.67 4.57 0.68
C SER A 167 14.87 5.11 -0.74
N CYS A 168 13.98 5.98 -1.20
CA CYS A 168 13.89 6.38 -2.61
C CYS A 168 14.11 7.88 -2.85
N GLY A 169 14.08 8.71 -1.80
CA GLY A 169 14.17 10.16 -1.89
C GLY A 169 12.90 10.82 -2.42
N GLN A 170 12.50 10.49 -3.65
CA GLN A 170 11.33 11.05 -4.34
C GLN A 170 10.61 10.03 -5.23
N CYS A 171 9.30 10.21 -5.40
CA CYS A 171 8.50 9.43 -6.36
C CYS A 171 8.29 10.23 -7.66
N ALA A 172 8.80 9.74 -8.79
CA ALA A 172 8.60 10.38 -10.09
C ALA A 172 7.10 10.36 -10.49
N GLY A 173 6.46 11.53 -10.58
CA GLY A 173 5.03 11.65 -10.88
C GLY A 173 4.12 11.04 -9.80
N GLY A 174 4.66 10.81 -8.60
CA GLY A 174 3.96 10.22 -7.47
C GLY A 174 3.24 11.26 -6.59
N PRO A 175 2.42 10.79 -5.64
CA PRO A 175 1.86 11.67 -4.61
C PRO A 175 2.99 12.34 -3.83
N SER A 176 2.74 13.56 -3.33
CA SER A 176 3.71 14.26 -2.51
C SER A 176 4.18 13.37 -1.37
N LEU A 177 5.49 13.29 -1.13
CA LEU A 177 6.00 12.52 0.01
C LEU A 177 5.94 13.31 1.30
N ASP A 178 5.64 14.61 1.28
CA ASP A 178 5.63 15.49 2.47
C ASP A 178 4.74 14.93 3.59
N PRO A 179 5.17 14.85 4.85
CA PRO A 179 4.40 14.16 5.90
C PRO A 179 3.13 14.92 6.29
N ASN A 180 3.08 16.23 6.00
CA ASN A 180 2.01 17.14 6.32
C ASN A 180 1.12 17.47 5.12
N ALA A 181 1.50 17.06 3.91
CA ALA A 181 0.67 17.25 2.74
C ALA A 181 -0.70 16.57 2.96
N PRO A 182 -1.81 17.31 2.77
CA PRO A 182 -3.16 16.77 2.84
C PRO A 182 -3.26 15.51 1.99
N ILE A 183 -4.02 14.53 2.45
CA ILE A 183 -4.40 13.42 1.59
C ILE A 183 -5.36 14.03 0.57
N ASP A 184 -4.92 14.18 -0.68
CA ASP A 184 -5.76 14.67 -1.77
C ASP A 184 -7.05 13.84 -1.78
N GLU A 185 -8.17 14.50 -1.48
CA GLU A 185 -9.49 13.93 -1.67
C GLU A 185 -9.66 13.68 -3.19
N PRO A 186 -9.97 12.45 -3.61
CA PRO A 186 -10.06 12.08 -5.01
C PRO A 186 -11.24 12.74 -5.76
#